data_AF-A0A2V5VXY3-F1
#
_entry.id   AF-A0A2V5VXY3-F1
#
_cell.length_a   1.000
_cell.length_b   1.000
_cell.length_c   1.000
_cell.angle_alpha   90.00
_cell.angle_beta   90.00
_cell.angle_gamma   90.00
#
_symmetry.space_group_name_H-M   'P 1'
#
loop_
_entity.id
_entity.type
_entity.pdbx_description
1 polymer ?
#
loop_
_entity_poly.entity_id
_entity_poly.type
_entity_poly.pdbx_seq_one_letter_code
_entity_poly.pdbx_strand_id
1 'polypeptide(L)'
;MIQEYQPNPSRVPFRNLKPFHDSIVELRGKKASYAVIADLLQQNGVKTSRARVAEYGRIVLDGGKRRKRRRQRRIILPPAPPVMPPAAPKPESSRAMDEPTSLQNHPRGPRIARVRMLDGTIAGEKSADQPP
;
A
#
# COMPACT_ATOMS: atom_id res chain seq x y z
N MET A 1 28.34 -35.09 -29.86
CA MET A 1 27.23 -35.48 -28.97
C MET A 1 26.63 -34.21 -28.39
N ILE A 2 25.39 -33.88 -28.74
CA ILE A 2 24.69 -32.71 -28.19
C ILE A 2 24.04 -33.18 -26.89
N GLN A 3 24.49 -32.64 -25.76
CA GLN A 3 23.91 -32.94 -24.47
C GLN A 3 22.61 -32.14 -24.32
N GLU A 4 21.48 -32.84 -24.26
CA GLU A 4 20.17 -32.21 -24.18
C GLU A 4 20.00 -31.51 -22.82
N TYR A 5 19.68 -30.21 -22.86
CA TYR A 5 19.56 -29.40 -21.66
C TYR A 5 18.31 -29.81 -20.86
N GLN A 6 18.51 -30.40 -19.68
CA GLN A 6 17.44 -30.68 -18.72
C GLN A 6 17.36 -29.54 -17.69
N PRO A 7 16.30 -28.72 -17.68
CA PRO A 7 16.16 -27.65 -16.70
C PRO A 7 16.05 -28.23 -15.30
N ASN A 8 16.73 -27.62 -14.33
CA ASN A 8 16.73 -28.07 -12.95
C ASN A 8 15.28 -28.18 -12.43
N PRO A 9 14.82 -29.35 -11.96
CA PRO A 9 13.43 -29.56 -11.55
C PRO A 9 13.00 -28.65 -10.39
N SER A 10 13.95 -28.12 -9.61
CA SER A 10 13.69 -27.14 -8.55
C SER A 10 13.25 -25.77 -9.08
N ARG A 11 13.57 -25.45 -10.35
CA ARG A 11 13.13 -24.21 -11.00
C ARG A 11 11.68 -24.24 -11.42
N VAL A 12 11.03 -25.41 -11.50
CA VAL A 12 9.64 -25.53 -11.90
C VAL A 12 8.75 -25.36 -10.66
N PRO A 13 8.11 -24.19 -10.47
CA PRO A 13 7.28 -23.96 -9.30
C PRO A 13 6.08 -24.91 -9.32
N PHE A 14 5.68 -25.37 -8.13
CA PHE A 14 4.47 -26.16 -7.92
C PHE A 14 4.38 -27.47 -8.71
N ARG A 15 5.51 -28.06 -9.14
CA ARG A 15 5.54 -29.35 -9.87
C ARG A 15 4.71 -30.45 -9.18
N ASN A 16 4.76 -30.50 -7.85
CA ASN A 16 4.03 -31.44 -7.02
C ASN A 16 2.52 -31.14 -6.87
N LEU A 17 2.10 -29.90 -7.12
CA LEU A 17 0.69 -29.48 -7.01
C LEU A 17 -0.03 -29.47 -8.36
N LYS A 18 0.69 -29.37 -9.48
CA LYS A 18 0.11 -29.39 -10.83
C LYS A 18 -0.80 -30.59 -11.11
N PRO A 19 -0.43 -31.84 -10.73
CA PRO A 19 -1.30 -33.00 -10.96
C PRO A 19 -2.63 -32.95 -10.19
N PHE A 20 -2.69 -32.18 -9.11
CA PHE A 20 -3.85 -32.06 -8.24
C PHE A 20 -4.60 -30.74 -8.45
N HIS A 21 -4.38 -30.09 -9.60
CA HIS A 21 -4.97 -28.78 -9.90
C HIS A 21 -6.49 -28.79 -9.73
N ASP A 22 -7.16 -29.73 -10.41
CA ASP A 22 -8.62 -29.80 -10.43
C ASP A 22 -9.19 -30.05 -9.04
N SER A 23 -8.56 -30.93 -8.25
CA SER A 23 -8.96 -31.19 -6.87
C SER A 23 -8.82 -29.94 -5.99
N ILE A 24 -7.73 -29.18 -6.16
CA ILE A 24 -7.51 -27.92 -5.40
C ILE A 24 -8.54 -26.86 -5.82
N VAL A 25 -8.84 -26.75 -7.12
CA VAL A 25 -9.87 -25.86 -7.67
C VAL A 25 -11.24 -26.20 -7.08
N GLU A 26 -11.61 -27.47 -7.10
CA GLU A 26 -12.90 -27.95 -6.60
C GLU A 26 -13.05 -27.69 -5.09
N LEU A 27 -12.04 -28.05 -4.30
CA LEU A 27 -12.04 -27.81 -2.85
C LEU A 27 -12.13 -26.31 -2.53
N ARG A 28 -11.49 -25.46 -3.35
CA ARG A 28 -11.64 -24.01 -3.20
C ARG A 28 -13.00 -23.49 -3.62
N GLY A 29 -13.62 -24.05 -4.64
CA GLY A 29 -15.02 -23.79 -4.99
C GLY A 29 -15.96 -24.09 -3.81
N LYS A 30 -15.67 -25.17 -3.07
CA LYS A 30 -16.39 -25.56 -1.83
C LYS A 30 -15.97 -24.75 -0.59
N LYS A 31 -15.20 -23.66 -0.74
CA LYS A 31 -14.68 -22.81 0.34
C LYS A 31 -13.83 -23.56 1.39
N ALA A 32 -13.26 -24.72 1.05
CA ALA A 32 -12.35 -25.43 1.96
C ALA A 32 -11.11 -24.58 2.25
N SER A 33 -10.63 -24.61 3.49
CA SER A 33 -9.46 -23.83 3.89
C SER A 33 -8.17 -24.41 3.30
N TYR A 34 -7.15 -23.56 3.09
CA TYR A 34 -5.85 -24.02 2.60
C TYR A 34 -5.14 -24.99 3.57
N ALA A 35 -5.50 -24.98 4.85
CA ALA A 35 -4.98 -25.94 5.82
C ALA A 35 -5.54 -27.33 5.52
N VAL A 36 -6.86 -27.44 5.43
CA VAL A 36 -7.57 -28.70 5.13
C VAL A 36 -7.11 -29.28 3.78
N ILE A 37 -6.94 -28.43 2.76
CA ILE A 37 -6.43 -28.89 1.45
C ILE A 37 -5.01 -29.43 1.57
N ALA A 38 -4.14 -28.78 2.35
CA ALA A 38 -2.77 -29.26 2.55
C ALA A 38 -2.76 -30.61 3.29
N ASP A 39 -3.59 -30.76 4.32
CA ASP A 39 -3.68 -31.99 5.09
C ASP A 39 -4.18 -33.15 4.21
N LEU A 40 -5.20 -32.92 3.38
CA LEU A 40 -5.71 -33.91 2.43
C LEU A 40 -4.64 -34.29 1.38
N LEU A 41 -3.90 -33.31 0.87
CA LEU A 41 -2.81 -33.59 -0.07
C LEU A 41 -1.68 -34.39 0.59
N GLN A 42 -1.36 -34.12 1.86
CA GLN A 42 -0.38 -34.90 2.62
C GLN A 42 -0.85 -36.33 2.87
N GLN A 43 -2.14 -36.54 3.17
CA GLN A 43 -2.72 -37.88 3.29
C GLN A 43 -2.58 -38.70 2.00
N ASN A 44 -2.61 -38.03 0.85
CA ASN A 44 -2.38 -38.63 -0.46
C ASN A 44 -0.88 -38.71 -0.86
N GLY A 45 0.04 -38.49 0.08
CA GLY A 45 1.49 -38.61 -0.13
C GLY A 45 2.18 -37.38 -0.70
N VAL A 46 1.48 -36.26 -0.86
CA VAL A 46 2.06 -35.03 -1.44
C VAL A 46 2.70 -34.17 -0.35
N LYS A 47 4.03 -34.07 -0.38
CA LYS A 47 4.82 -33.22 0.53
C LYS A 47 4.59 -31.73 0.24
N THR A 48 3.60 -31.13 0.91
CA THR A 48 3.23 -29.72 0.76
C THR A 48 2.86 -29.09 2.09
N SER A 49 2.87 -27.76 2.17
CA SER A 49 2.44 -27.01 3.36
C SER A 49 1.28 -26.09 3.02
N ARG A 50 0.52 -25.66 4.05
CA ARG A 50 -0.53 -24.64 3.92
C ARG A 50 -0.06 -23.42 3.13
N ALA A 51 1.16 -22.94 3.41
CA ALA A 51 1.73 -21.78 2.74
C ALA A 51 1.94 -22.05 1.24
N ARG A 52 2.42 -23.25 0.88
CA ARG A 52 2.65 -23.64 -0.51
C ARG A 52 1.35 -23.74 -1.30
N VAL A 53 0.31 -24.33 -0.71
CA VAL A 53 -1.02 -24.41 -1.33
C VAL A 53 -1.64 -23.01 -1.46
N ALA A 54 -1.45 -22.13 -0.47
CA ALA A 54 -1.93 -20.75 -0.55
C ALA A 54 -1.21 -19.94 -1.64
N GLU A 55 0.10 -20.15 -1.80
CA GLU A 55 0.89 -19.55 -2.87
C GLU A 55 0.38 -20.01 -4.25
N TYR A 56 0.16 -21.32 -4.39
CA TYR A 56 -0.44 -21.91 -5.60
C TYR A 56 -1.80 -21.29 -5.92
N GLY A 57 -2.70 -21.20 -4.94
CA GLY A 57 -4.01 -20.58 -5.12
C GLY A 57 -3.91 -19.13 -5.60
N ARG A 58 -3.00 -18.34 -5.02
CA ARG A 58 -2.83 -16.93 -5.41
C ARG A 58 -2.22 -16.74 -6.80
N ILE A 59 -1.29 -17.61 -7.19
CA ILE A 59 -0.55 -17.45 -8.45
C ILE A 59 -1.31 -18.11 -9.60
N VAL A 60 -1.77 -19.34 -9.39
CA VAL A 60 -2.35 -20.19 -10.45
C VAL A 60 -3.86 -20.00 -10.57
N LEU A 61 -4.59 -19.84 -9.46
CA LEU A 61 -6.06 -19.68 -9.51
C LEU A 61 -6.47 -18.22 -9.64
N ASP A 62 -5.90 -17.34 -8.83
CA ASP A 62 -6.25 -15.91 -8.83
C ASP A 62 -5.50 -15.10 -9.91
N GLY A 63 -4.73 -15.76 -10.78
CA GLY A 63 -3.95 -15.12 -11.85
C GLY A 63 -2.89 -14.14 -11.35
N GLY A 64 -2.35 -14.34 -10.14
CA GLY A 64 -1.29 -13.52 -9.59
C GLY A 64 -1.71 -12.11 -9.19
N LYS A 65 -3.01 -11.84 -8.99
CA LYS A 65 -3.53 -10.55 -8.52
C LYS A 65 -3.01 -10.24 -7.12
N ARG A 66 -1.79 -9.69 -7.02
CA ARG A 66 -1.20 -9.25 -5.76
C ARG A 66 -2.00 -8.06 -5.24
N ARG A 67 -2.62 -8.22 -4.07
CA ARG A 67 -3.27 -7.10 -3.37
C ARG A 67 -2.28 -5.94 -3.25
N LYS A 68 -2.62 -4.79 -3.83
CA LYS A 68 -1.80 -3.56 -3.81
C LYS A 68 -1.49 -3.23 -2.35
N ARG A 69 -0.23 -3.43 -1.93
CA ARG A 69 0.22 -3.13 -0.57
C ARG A 69 0.02 -1.62 -0.36
N ARG A 70 -0.93 -1.24 0.50
CA ARG A 70 -1.11 0.15 0.92
C ARG A 70 0.21 0.57 1.56
N ARG A 71 1.00 1.40 0.87
CA ARG A 71 2.24 1.94 1.41
C ARG A 71 1.85 2.72 2.66
N GLN A 72 2.19 2.21 3.85
CA GLN A 72 2.20 3.02 5.05
C GLN A 72 3.14 4.19 4.76
N ARG A 73 2.58 5.39 4.69
CA ARG A 73 3.37 6.61 4.62
C ARG A 73 4.23 6.59 5.88
N ARG A 74 5.55 6.45 5.73
CA ARG A 74 6.47 6.71 6.83
C ARG A 74 6.22 8.16 7.21
N ILE A 75 5.62 8.39 8.38
CA ILE A 75 5.57 9.72 8.97
C ILE A 75 7.03 10.02 9.30
N ILE A 76 7.67 10.84 8.46
CA ILE A 76 8.96 11.40 8.80
C ILE A 76 8.64 12.39 9.92
N LEU A 77 8.94 12.01 11.16
CA LEU A 77 8.92 12.95 12.28
C LEU A 77 9.95 14.04 11.95
N PRO A 78 9.57 15.33 11.97
CA PRO A 78 10.55 16.39 11.80
C PRO A 78 11.60 16.31 12.93
N PRO A 79 12.87 16.62 12.65
CA PRO A 79 13.90 16.66 13.68
C PRO A 79 13.49 17.66 14.76
N ALA A 80 13.62 17.24 16.02
CA ALA A 80 13.33 18.08 17.17
C ALA A 80 14.20 19.36 17.12
N PRO A 81 13.64 20.54 17.41
CA PRO A 81 14.42 21.77 17.47
C PRO A 81 15.42 21.69 18.64
N PRO A 82 16.58 22.37 18.55
CA PRO A 82 17.52 22.45 19.65
C PRO A 82 16.84 23.12 20.85
N VAL A 83 16.95 22.48 22.02
CA VAL A 83 16.45 22.99 23.30
C VAL A 83 17.26 24.23 23.66
N MET A 84 16.67 25.41 23.51
CA MET A 84 17.09 26.62 24.24
C MET A 84 16.31 26.70 25.56
N PRO A 85 16.93 27.17 26.65
CA PRO A 85 16.29 27.24 27.97
C PRO A 85 15.15 28.27 27.98
N PRO A 86 14.16 28.09 28.89
CA PRO A 86 12.87 28.77 28.82
C PRO A 86 12.96 30.21 29.32
N ALA A 87 12.43 31.14 28.53
CA ALA A 87 11.92 32.41 29.04
C ALA A 87 10.38 32.39 28.93
N ALA A 88 9.75 32.85 30.01
CA ALA A 88 8.37 32.62 30.43
C ALA A 88 7.29 33.25 29.52
N PRO A 89 6.00 32.86 29.69
CA PRO A 89 4.93 33.00 28.69
C PRO A 89 4.05 34.23 28.93
N LYS A 90 3.17 34.56 27.98
CA LYS A 90 1.71 34.77 28.19
C LYS A 90 0.96 35.13 26.88
N PRO A 91 -0.38 34.96 26.85
CA PRO A 91 -1.15 34.45 25.72
C PRO A 91 -2.01 35.59 25.12
N GLU A 92 -2.88 35.43 24.12
CA GLU A 92 -4.20 34.81 24.24
C GLU A 92 -5.02 35.13 22.96
N SER A 93 -5.90 34.20 22.55
CA SER A 93 -7.30 34.45 22.14
C SER A 93 -7.56 35.31 20.87
N SER A 94 -8.43 35.01 19.91
CA SER A 94 -9.50 34.01 19.71
C SER A 94 -10.10 34.20 18.30
N ARG A 95 -10.83 33.17 17.80
CA ARG A 95 -12.13 33.20 17.06
C ARG A 95 -12.33 34.20 15.89
N ALA A 96 -13.02 33.92 14.79
CA ALA A 96 -13.78 32.80 14.24
C ALA A 96 -14.30 33.22 12.84
N MET A 97 -14.73 32.24 12.03
CA MET A 97 -15.58 32.37 10.80
C MET A 97 -14.93 33.14 9.61
N ASP A 98 -15.16 32.87 8.33
CA ASP A 98 -16.21 32.16 7.59
C ASP A 98 -15.66 31.76 6.18
N GLU A 99 -16.32 30.81 5.51
CA GLU A 99 -16.08 30.33 4.14
C GLU A 99 -16.77 31.33 3.12
N PRO A 100 -16.81 31.19 1.76
CA PRO A 100 -16.41 30.07 0.91
C PRO A 100 -15.84 30.36 -0.52
N THR A 101 -15.44 29.26 -1.18
CA THR A 101 -15.48 28.96 -2.63
C THR A 101 -14.71 29.82 -3.66
N SER A 102 -13.72 29.19 -4.32
CA SER A 102 -13.71 29.14 -5.79
C SER A 102 -12.77 28.04 -6.31
N LEU A 103 -13.38 27.10 -7.05
CA LEU A 103 -12.74 26.00 -7.76
C LEU A 103 -12.00 26.54 -8.98
N GLN A 104 -10.66 26.55 -8.96
CA GLN A 104 -9.89 26.70 -10.19
C GLN A 104 -8.86 25.57 -10.34
N ASN A 105 -9.11 24.75 -11.36
CA ASN A 105 -8.24 23.68 -11.84
C ASN A 105 -7.04 24.30 -12.55
N HIS A 106 -5.87 24.29 -11.90
CA HIS A 106 -4.59 24.61 -12.53
C HIS A 106 -3.75 23.33 -12.68
N PRO A 107 -3.02 23.16 -13.80
CA PRO A 107 -2.17 22.00 -14.04
C PRO A 107 -1.11 21.89 -12.95
N ARG A 108 -1.08 20.73 -12.27
CA ARG A 108 -0.37 20.55 -11.01
C ARG A 108 1.11 20.22 -11.26
N GLY A 109 1.94 21.26 -11.35
CA GLY A 109 3.31 21.17 -10.85
C GLY A 109 3.33 20.84 -9.34
N PRO A 110 4.52 20.64 -8.72
CA PRO A 110 4.62 20.41 -7.28
C PRO A 110 3.81 21.45 -6.50
N ARG A 111 2.76 21.00 -5.79
CA ARG A 111 1.88 21.90 -5.04
C ARG A 111 2.58 22.32 -3.75
N ILE A 112 3.14 23.52 -3.77
CA ILE A 112 3.69 24.16 -2.58
C ILE A 112 2.52 24.55 -1.66
N ALA A 113 2.63 24.24 -0.38
CA ALA A 113 1.59 24.55 0.60
C ALA A 113 1.44 26.07 0.77
N ARG A 114 0.20 26.56 0.88
CA ARG A 114 -0.07 27.96 1.25
C ARG A 114 0.16 28.12 2.75
N VAL A 115 1.23 28.81 3.14
CA VAL A 115 1.51 29.18 4.53
C VAL A 115 0.73 30.47 4.82
N ARG A 116 -0.17 30.42 5.81
CA ARG A 116 -0.81 31.63 6.35
C ARG A 116 0.07 32.17 7.47
N MET A 117 0.34 33.47 7.43
CA MET A 117 1.01 34.15 8.54
C MET A 117 0.02 34.36 9.70
N LEU A 118 0.52 34.59 10.92
CA LEU A 118 -0.29 34.69 12.14
C LEU A 118 -1.33 35.82 12.12
N ASP A 119 -1.14 36.80 11.24
CA ASP A 119 -2.00 37.95 10.93
C ASP A 119 -3.06 37.66 9.84
N GLY A 120 -3.16 36.42 9.34
CA GLY A 120 -4.16 36.01 8.35
C GLY A 120 -3.79 36.30 6.90
N THR A 121 -2.67 37.01 6.66
CA THR A 121 -2.19 37.34 5.31
C THR A 121 -1.57 36.12 4.62
N ILE A 122 -1.94 35.89 3.35
CA ILE A 122 -1.36 34.83 2.51
C ILE A 122 -0.18 35.44 1.74
N ALA A 123 1.05 34.97 2.02
CA ALA A 123 2.24 35.52 1.38
C ALA A 123 2.24 35.21 -0.14
N GLY A 124 2.05 36.25 -0.96
CA GLY A 124 2.16 36.18 -2.42
C GLY A 124 0.96 36.68 -3.24
N GLU A 125 -0.15 37.09 -2.62
CA GLU A 125 -1.23 37.80 -3.35
C GLU A 125 -0.92 39.30 -3.41
N LYS A 126 -0.67 39.79 -4.62
CA LYS A 126 -0.58 41.22 -4.93
C LYS A 126 -2.01 41.77 -4.88
N SER A 127 -2.29 42.68 -3.97
CA SER A 127 -3.55 43.42 -3.89
C SER A 127 -3.84 44.08 -5.24
N ALA A 128 -4.89 43.65 -5.91
CA ALA A 128 -5.53 44.40 -6.97
C ALA A 128 -6.88 44.85 -6.41
N ASP A 129 -6.91 46.03 -5.80
CA ASP A 129 -8.11 46.85 -5.82
C ASP A 129 -7.79 48.28 -5.36
N GLN A 130 -7.86 49.22 -6.29
CA GLN A 130 -8.14 50.62 -5.98
C GLN A 130 -9.01 51.16 -7.13
N PRO A 131 -10.31 51.45 -6.90
CA PRO A 131 -11.19 52.08 -7.87
C PRO A 131 -10.87 53.59 -8.01
N PRO A 132 -11.34 54.26 -9.08
CA PRO A 132 -10.81 55.54 -9.57
C PRO A 132 -11.03 56.74 -8.63
#